data_AF-A0A6L5FRH2-F1
#
_entry.id   AF-A0A6L5FRH2-F1
#
_cell.length_a   1.000
_cell.length_b   1.000
_cell.length_c   1.000
_cell.angle_alpha   90.00
_cell.angle_beta   90.00
_cell.angle_gamma   90.00
#
_symmetry.space_group_name_H-M   'P 1'
#
loop_
_entity.id
_entity.type
_entity.pdbx_description
1 polymer ?
#
loop_
_entity_poly.entity_id
_entity_poly.type
_entity_poly.pdbx_seq_one_letter_code
_entity_poly.pdbx_strand_id
1 'polypeptide(L)'
;MDFAGEGPSPPRTGTNRRPAVYLRKSPREENAVLRRAGSIVVVGFLLVLLIPNAGLAGGCHGSSEATSGKGAGKVLVDISRCGYSPAILYVEPGTEVSWTNLDPMPHTVTGMGMSLGGLTEFDAGEETKAYRFEDEGVYPYYCFLHPGMAGAVVVGDVSAEKAAAAEQSIPVAAPVADDQPPTTPTKSGSFNVVPISIALVALAAAGAFVFGRRRKEREPQPA
;
A
#
# COMPACT_ATOMS: atom_id res chain seq x y z
N MET A 1 74.34 56.80 58.53
CA MET A 1 72.96 56.69 58.02
C MET A 1 73.02 55.78 56.83
N ASP A 2 72.90 54.49 57.11
CA ASP A 2 72.81 53.40 56.15
C ASP A 2 71.42 53.35 55.53
N PHE A 3 71.35 53.15 54.21
CA PHE A 3 70.19 52.54 53.57
C PHE A 3 70.70 51.42 52.65
N ALA A 4 70.56 50.18 53.16
CA ALA A 4 70.44 48.95 52.39
C ALA A 4 69.34 49.13 51.32
N GLY A 5 69.40 48.54 50.12
CA GLY A 5 69.85 47.20 49.79
C GLY A 5 68.62 46.32 49.56
N GLU A 6 68.05 46.36 48.35
CA GLU A 6 67.00 45.43 47.91
C GLU A 6 67.28 45.02 46.45
N GLY A 7 67.77 43.79 46.29
CA GLY A 7 67.94 43.14 45.00
C GLY A 7 66.61 42.63 44.42
N PRO A 8 66.56 42.35 43.11
CA PRO A 8 65.32 41.94 42.45
C PRO A 8 64.83 40.55 42.89
N SER A 9 63.55 40.47 43.25
CA SER A 9 62.82 39.26 43.63
C SER A 9 62.83 38.17 42.54
N PRO A 10 62.88 36.87 42.90
CA PRO A 10 62.82 35.79 41.92
C PRO A 10 61.42 35.66 41.29
N PRO A 11 61.32 35.13 40.06
CA PRO A 11 60.03 34.93 39.40
C PRO A 11 59.23 33.81 40.07
N ARG A 12 57.99 34.10 40.42
CA ARG A 12 57.01 33.12 40.92
C ARG A 12 56.60 32.18 39.78
N THR A 13 57.13 30.96 39.75
CA THR A 13 56.65 29.89 38.87
C THR A 13 55.34 29.31 39.43
N GLY A 14 54.24 30.04 39.22
CA GLY A 14 52.89 29.53 39.46
C GLY A 14 52.40 28.73 38.26
N THR A 15 52.54 27.41 38.29
CA THR A 15 51.86 26.53 37.33
C THR A 15 50.36 26.52 37.62
N ASN A 16 49.62 27.50 37.12
CA ASN A 16 48.16 27.50 37.20
C ASN A 16 47.57 26.56 36.12
N ARG A 17 47.88 25.26 36.22
CA ARG A 17 47.06 24.23 35.57
C ARG A 17 45.80 24.13 36.40
N ARG A 18 44.73 24.79 35.95
CA ARG A 18 43.38 24.49 36.38
C ARG A 18 43.18 22.97 36.21
N PRO A 19 42.78 22.20 37.23
CA PRO A 19 42.32 20.85 36.97
C PRO A 19 41.11 21.00 36.04
N ALA A 20 41.16 20.36 34.88
CA ALA A 20 39.97 20.15 34.06
C ALA A 20 39.03 19.27 34.90
N VAL A 21 38.20 19.90 35.72
CA VAL A 21 37.07 19.24 36.35
C VAL A 21 36.14 18.89 35.20
N TYR A 22 36.32 17.67 34.67
CA TYR A 22 35.28 17.04 33.89
C TYR A 22 34.06 17.01 34.80
N LEU A 23 33.11 17.90 34.56
CA LEU A 23 31.77 17.79 35.13
C LEU A 23 31.18 16.50 34.55
N ARG A 24 31.48 15.38 35.19
CA ARG A 24 30.81 14.12 34.94
C ARG A 24 29.38 14.36 35.37
N LYS A 25 28.50 14.57 34.38
CA LYS A 25 27.08 14.85 34.57
C LYS A 25 26.55 13.87 35.61
N SER A 26 25.89 14.37 36.65
CA SER A 26 25.49 13.51 37.76
C SER A 26 24.56 12.40 37.22
N PRO A 27 24.65 11.16 37.71
CA PRO A 27 23.80 10.05 37.24
C PRO A 27 22.30 10.38 37.29
N ARG A 28 21.88 11.31 38.16
CA ARG A 28 20.50 11.79 38.26
C ARG A 28 20.06 12.60 37.03
N GLU A 29 20.93 13.43 36.47
CA GLU A 29 20.62 14.21 35.26
C GLU A 29 20.66 13.36 33.99
N GLU A 30 21.54 12.37 33.93
CA GLU A 30 21.62 11.42 32.81
C GLU A 30 20.35 10.54 32.76
N ASN A 31 19.89 10.04 33.92
CA ASN A 31 18.65 9.29 34.04
C ASN A 31 17.41 10.13 33.68
N ALA A 32 17.40 11.43 33.97
CA ALA A 32 16.29 12.31 33.62
C ALA A 32 16.17 12.52 32.10
N VAL A 33 17.29 12.67 31.40
CA VAL A 33 17.33 12.80 29.94
C VAL A 33 16.94 11.49 29.26
N LEU A 34 17.44 10.35 29.74
CA LEU A 34 17.09 9.03 29.21
C LEU A 34 15.60 8.69 29.42
N ARG A 35 15.02 9.07 30.55
CA ARG A 35 13.58 8.91 30.80
C ARG A 35 12.73 9.77 29.87
N ARG A 36 13.13 11.03 29.62
CA ARG A 36 12.43 11.93 28.69
C ARG A 36 12.53 11.43 27.24
N ALA A 37 13.71 10.99 26.82
CA ALA A 37 13.92 10.40 25.50
C ALA A 37 13.11 9.11 25.31
N GLY A 38 13.10 8.24 26.33
CA GLY A 38 12.28 7.02 26.33
C GLY A 38 10.78 7.32 26.23
N SER A 39 10.28 8.31 26.99
CA SER A 39 8.88 8.73 26.91
C SER A 39 8.51 9.29 25.53
N ILE A 40 9.39 10.07 24.89
CA ILE A 40 9.14 10.61 23.53
C ILE A 40 9.06 9.48 22.50
N VAL A 41 9.95 8.49 22.59
CA VAL A 41 9.95 7.32 21.68
C VAL A 41 8.71 6.47 21.89
N VAL A 42 8.31 6.21 23.15
CA VAL A 42 7.11 5.42 23.46
C VAL A 42 5.83 6.14 23.02
N VAL A 43 5.71 7.44 23.28
CA VAL A 43 4.54 8.21 22.84
C VAL A 43 4.50 8.33 21.32
N GLY A 44 5.64 8.57 20.66
CA GLY A 44 5.71 8.57 19.20
C GLY A 44 5.31 7.23 18.59
N PHE A 45 5.76 6.11 19.18
CA PHE A 45 5.38 4.77 18.73
C PHE A 45 3.88 4.48 18.95
N LEU A 46 3.33 4.84 20.11
CA LEU A 46 1.90 4.69 20.39
C LEU A 46 1.05 5.55 19.44
N LEU A 47 1.51 6.75 19.06
CA LEU A 47 0.83 7.59 18.09
C LEU A 47 0.86 6.98 16.68
N VAL A 48 1.95 6.33 16.27
CA VAL A 48 2.02 5.62 14.98
C VAL A 48 1.06 4.42 14.94
N LEU A 49 0.86 3.72 16.07
CA LEU A 49 -0.11 2.62 16.17
C LEU A 49 -1.58 3.06 16.22
N LEU A 50 -1.83 4.34 16.50
CA LEU A 50 -3.17 4.94 16.51
C LEU A 50 -3.54 5.56 15.15
N ILE A 51 -2.63 5.58 14.18
CA ILE A 51 -2.97 5.90 12.80
C ILE A 51 -3.72 4.68 12.26
N PRO A 52 -5.04 4.78 11.94
CA PRO A 52 -5.69 3.69 11.23
C PRO A 52 -4.90 3.47 9.94
N ASN A 53 -4.55 2.21 9.63
CA ASN A 53 -4.07 1.81 8.30
C ASN A 53 -5.18 2.08 7.27
N ALA A 54 -5.47 3.33 6.99
CA ALA A 54 -6.23 3.74 5.82
C ALA A 54 -5.27 3.57 4.65
N GLY A 55 -5.62 2.67 3.73
CA GLY A 55 -4.88 2.40 2.51
C GLY A 55 -4.70 3.67 1.67
N LEU A 56 -3.66 4.44 1.98
CA LEU A 56 -3.22 5.64 1.26
C LEU A 56 -2.43 5.32 -0.01
N ALA A 57 -2.59 4.12 -0.55
CA ALA A 57 -2.19 3.75 -1.89
C ALA A 57 -3.34 2.92 -2.47
N GLY A 58 -3.94 3.38 -3.58
CA GLY A 58 -5.11 2.78 -4.23
C GLY A 58 -5.08 1.25 -4.17
N GLY A 59 -5.92 0.72 -3.29
CA GLY A 59 -5.78 -0.63 -2.77
C GLY A 59 -6.77 -1.61 -3.35
N CYS A 60 -6.95 -1.62 -4.66
CA CYS A 60 -7.77 -2.60 -5.36
C CYS A 60 -6.97 -3.91 -5.55
N HIS A 61 -6.63 -4.60 -4.46
CA HIS A 61 -5.88 -5.87 -4.48
C HIS A 61 -6.68 -7.05 -3.93
N GLY A 62 -8.00 -6.91 -3.83
CA GLY A 62 -8.90 -8.03 -3.52
C GLY A 62 -9.27 -8.78 -4.80
N SER A 63 -9.38 -10.11 -4.72
CA SER A 63 -10.04 -10.89 -5.77
C SER A 63 -11.50 -10.45 -5.85
N SER A 64 -11.84 -9.61 -6.83
CA SER A 64 -13.23 -9.28 -7.14
C SER A 64 -13.91 -10.56 -7.65
N GLU A 65 -14.80 -11.13 -6.86
CA GLU A 65 -15.64 -12.24 -7.31
C GLU A 65 -16.54 -11.75 -8.45
N ALA A 66 -16.66 -12.53 -9.51
CA ALA A 66 -17.54 -12.21 -10.62
C ALA A 66 -18.99 -12.26 -10.13
N THR A 67 -19.59 -11.09 -9.94
CA THR A 67 -21.00 -10.94 -9.57
C THR A 67 -21.86 -11.00 -10.83
N SER A 68 -23.05 -11.60 -10.71
CA SER A 68 -24.02 -11.70 -11.81
C SER A 68 -25.36 -11.15 -11.36
N GLY A 69 -26.04 -10.42 -12.24
CA GLY A 69 -27.37 -9.86 -11.99
C GLY A 69 -28.27 -9.92 -13.23
N LYS A 70 -29.57 -9.72 -13.03
CA LYS A 70 -30.56 -9.60 -14.11
C LYS A 70 -31.33 -8.29 -13.97
N GLY A 71 -31.73 -7.69 -15.08
CA GLY A 71 -32.58 -6.49 -15.07
C GLY A 71 -33.29 -6.27 -16.40
N ALA A 72 -34.29 -5.38 -16.41
CA ALA A 72 -35.04 -5.02 -17.61
C ALA A 72 -35.50 -3.56 -17.53
N GLY A 73 -35.76 -2.95 -18.69
CA GLY A 73 -36.23 -1.57 -18.76
C GLY A 73 -35.11 -0.56 -18.51
N LYS A 74 -34.92 -0.13 -17.25
CA LYS A 74 -33.83 0.75 -16.84
C LYS A 74 -33.05 0.12 -15.69
N VAL A 75 -31.75 -0.05 -15.87
CA VAL A 75 -30.88 -0.73 -14.91
C VAL A 75 -29.69 0.17 -14.60
N LEU A 76 -29.39 0.31 -13.31
CA LEU A 76 -28.19 0.99 -12.82
C LEU A 76 -27.18 -0.05 -12.37
N VAL A 77 -25.93 0.09 -12.80
CA VAL A 77 -24.79 -0.71 -12.36
C VAL A 77 -23.91 0.13 -11.45
N ASP A 78 -23.64 -0.37 -10.25
CA ASP A 78 -22.79 0.34 -9.30
C ASP A 78 -21.32 0.01 -9.59
N ILE A 79 -20.47 1.04 -9.52
CA ILE A 79 -19.02 0.85 -9.41
C ILE A 79 -18.65 1.04 -7.96
N SER A 80 -18.24 -0.04 -7.30
CA SER A 80 -17.76 0.01 -5.92
C SER A 80 -16.71 -1.06 -5.70
N ARG A 81 -15.81 -0.81 -4.74
CA ARG A 81 -14.70 -1.73 -4.42
C ARG A 81 -13.87 -2.08 -5.66
N CYS A 82 -13.70 -1.10 -6.56
CA CYS A 82 -12.93 -1.24 -7.79
C CYS A 82 -13.47 -2.31 -8.75
N GLY A 83 -14.79 -2.45 -8.81
CA GLY A 83 -15.46 -3.40 -9.69
C GLY A 83 -16.85 -2.92 -10.10
N TYR A 84 -17.30 -3.38 -11.26
CA TYR A 84 -18.69 -3.24 -11.68
C TYR A 84 -19.55 -4.27 -10.92
N SER A 85 -20.71 -3.83 -10.42
CA SER A 85 -21.65 -4.68 -9.69
C SER A 85 -23.07 -4.50 -10.23
N PRO A 86 -23.64 -5.51 -10.90
CA PRO A 86 -23.01 -6.80 -11.22
C PRO A 86 -21.90 -6.66 -12.28
N ALA A 87 -20.91 -7.54 -12.22
CA ALA A 87 -19.88 -7.63 -13.26
C ALA A 87 -20.44 -8.21 -14.57
N ILE A 88 -21.37 -9.18 -14.46
CA ILE A 88 -22.13 -9.72 -15.60
C ILE A 88 -23.60 -9.36 -15.42
N LEU A 89 -24.12 -8.51 -16.29
CA LEU A 89 -25.52 -8.09 -16.27
C LEU A 89 -26.28 -8.75 -17.42
N TYR A 90 -27.28 -9.57 -17.12
CA TYR A 90 -28.20 -10.12 -18.12
C TYR A 90 -29.43 -9.23 -18.26
N VAL A 91 -29.78 -8.86 -19.49
CA VAL A 91 -30.93 -7.98 -19.78
C VAL A 91 -31.73 -8.45 -20.98
N GLU A 92 -32.95 -7.98 -21.08
CA GLU A 92 -33.78 -8.13 -22.28
C GLU A 92 -33.38 -7.08 -23.35
N PRO A 93 -33.56 -7.40 -24.65
CA PRO A 93 -33.51 -6.42 -25.72
C PRO A 93 -34.29 -5.13 -25.41
N GLY A 94 -33.70 -3.99 -25.74
CA GLY A 94 -34.27 -2.65 -25.50
C GLY A 94 -34.02 -2.11 -24.08
N THR A 95 -33.25 -2.78 -23.24
CA THR A 95 -32.91 -2.29 -21.89
C THR A 95 -31.92 -1.12 -21.94
N GLU A 96 -32.17 -0.10 -21.13
CA GLU A 96 -31.27 1.02 -20.88
C GLU A 96 -30.41 0.74 -19.64
N VAL A 97 -29.10 0.80 -19.78
CA VAL A 97 -28.14 0.62 -18.69
C VAL A 97 -27.33 1.89 -18.49
N SER A 98 -27.19 2.32 -17.25
CA SER A 98 -26.26 3.36 -16.81
C SER A 98 -25.38 2.84 -15.67
N TRP A 99 -24.28 3.54 -15.41
CA TRP A 99 -23.34 3.21 -14.35
C TRP A 99 -23.19 4.38 -13.39
N THR A 100 -23.20 4.12 -12.09
CA THR A 100 -22.88 5.13 -11.06
C THR A 100 -21.56 4.82 -10.38
N ASN A 101 -20.76 5.84 -10.12
CA ASN A 101 -19.48 5.68 -9.45
C ASN A 101 -19.64 5.91 -7.94
N LEU A 102 -19.51 4.85 -7.16
CA LEU A 102 -19.52 4.92 -5.69
C LEU A 102 -18.11 4.86 -5.09
N ASP A 103 -17.09 4.65 -5.93
CA ASP A 103 -15.69 4.70 -5.54
C ASP A 103 -15.19 6.16 -5.49
N PRO A 104 -14.15 6.45 -4.67
CA PRO A 104 -13.60 7.80 -4.54
C PRO A 104 -12.72 8.23 -5.73
N MET A 105 -12.49 7.36 -6.71
CA MET A 105 -11.62 7.59 -7.86
C MET A 105 -12.44 7.58 -9.15
N PRO A 106 -12.04 8.36 -10.18
CA PRO A 106 -12.76 8.42 -11.44
C PRO A 106 -12.72 7.08 -12.16
N HIS A 107 -13.79 6.73 -12.85
CA HIS A 107 -13.86 5.50 -13.65
C HIS A 107 -14.35 5.78 -15.06
N THR A 108 -14.25 4.78 -15.93
CA THR A 108 -14.78 4.81 -17.29
C THR A 108 -15.63 3.57 -17.54
N VAL A 109 -16.47 3.61 -18.57
CA VAL A 109 -17.18 2.44 -19.12
C VAL A 109 -16.82 2.37 -20.59
N THR A 110 -15.74 1.66 -20.91
CA THR A 110 -15.18 1.58 -22.26
C THR A 110 -15.50 0.22 -22.88
N GLY A 111 -16.33 0.21 -23.91
CA GLY A 111 -16.63 -1.01 -24.68
C GLY A 111 -15.46 -1.44 -25.55
N MET A 112 -15.38 -2.74 -25.85
CA MET A 112 -14.38 -3.26 -26.78
C MET A 112 -14.48 -2.54 -28.14
N GLY A 113 -13.32 -2.16 -28.70
CA GLY A 113 -13.27 -1.39 -29.94
C GLY A 113 -13.90 0.01 -29.85
N MET A 114 -14.05 0.57 -28.64
CA MET A 114 -14.68 1.87 -28.37
C MET A 114 -16.17 1.94 -28.72
N SER A 115 -16.85 0.78 -28.74
CA SER A 115 -18.29 0.67 -29.05
C SER A 115 -19.20 1.32 -28.00
N LEU A 116 -18.72 1.52 -26.77
CA LEU A 116 -19.47 2.05 -25.63
C LEU A 116 -18.61 3.06 -24.87
N GLY A 117 -19.19 4.20 -24.48
CA GLY A 117 -18.65 5.23 -23.56
C GLY A 117 -17.34 5.94 -23.88
N GLY A 118 -16.49 5.36 -24.72
CA GLY A 118 -15.17 5.88 -25.04
C GLY A 118 -14.27 5.96 -23.81
N LEU A 119 -13.43 7.00 -23.75
CA LEU A 119 -12.56 7.29 -22.60
C LEU A 119 -13.15 8.32 -21.64
N THR A 120 -14.48 8.50 -21.67
CA THR A 120 -15.15 9.50 -20.84
C THR A 120 -15.09 9.06 -19.38
N GLU A 121 -14.39 9.86 -18.57
CA GLU A 121 -14.30 9.68 -17.13
C GLU A 121 -15.53 10.25 -16.43
N PHE A 122 -15.88 9.68 -15.28
CA PHE A 122 -16.90 10.21 -14.38
C PHE A 122 -16.47 9.99 -12.92
N ASP A 123 -16.64 11.05 -12.14
CA ASP A 123 -16.13 11.18 -10.78
C ASP A 123 -17.05 10.48 -9.76
N ALA A 124 -16.60 10.42 -8.50
CA ALA A 124 -17.36 9.86 -7.40
C ALA A 124 -18.74 10.55 -7.26
N GLY A 125 -19.79 9.74 -7.17
CA GLY A 125 -21.19 10.17 -7.09
C GLY A 125 -21.83 10.51 -8.44
N GLU A 126 -21.08 10.49 -9.54
CA GLU A 126 -21.63 10.74 -10.87
C GLU A 126 -22.22 9.47 -11.49
N GLU A 127 -23.11 9.69 -12.46
CA GLU A 127 -23.71 8.64 -13.28
C GLU A 127 -23.40 8.91 -14.76
N THR A 128 -23.12 7.86 -15.52
CA THR A 128 -23.03 7.97 -16.97
C THR A 128 -24.40 8.30 -17.58
N LYS A 129 -24.42 8.74 -18.85
CA LYS A 129 -25.65 8.64 -19.63
C LYS A 129 -26.15 7.19 -19.71
N ALA A 130 -27.43 7.00 -19.99
CA ALA A 130 -28.00 5.68 -20.28
C ALA A 130 -27.62 5.21 -21.69
N TYR A 131 -27.30 3.92 -21.81
CA TYR A 131 -27.01 3.24 -23.07
C TYR A 131 -28.06 2.16 -23.31
N ARG A 132 -28.65 2.17 -24.49
CA ARG A 132 -29.74 1.28 -24.89
C ARG A 132 -29.19 0.10 -25.67
N PHE A 133 -29.53 -1.11 -25.22
CA PHE A 133 -29.05 -2.37 -25.77
C PHE A 133 -30.19 -3.07 -26.53
N GLU A 134 -30.28 -2.85 -27.84
CA GLU A 134 -31.37 -3.38 -28.67
C GLU A 134 -31.11 -4.81 -29.17
N ASP A 135 -29.90 -5.10 -29.62
CA ASP A 135 -29.58 -6.37 -30.26
C ASP A 135 -29.15 -7.43 -29.25
N GLU A 136 -29.53 -8.70 -29.50
CA GLU A 136 -29.02 -9.82 -28.71
C GLU A 136 -27.50 -9.96 -28.90
N GLY A 137 -26.79 -10.19 -27.81
CA GLY A 137 -25.34 -10.29 -27.85
C GLY A 137 -24.65 -10.16 -26.50
N VAL A 138 -23.31 -10.27 -26.54
CA VAL A 138 -22.45 -10.03 -25.37
C VAL A 138 -21.65 -8.77 -25.64
N TYR A 139 -21.75 -7.80 -24.73
CA TYR A 139 -21.13 -6.49 -24.82
C TYR A 139 -20.09 -6.35 -23.70
N PRO A 140 -18.85 -6.80 -23.92
CA PRO A 140 -17.78 -6.66 -22.94
C PRO A 140 -17.30 -5.20 -22.87
N TYR A 141 -17.03 -4.75 -21.65
CA TYR A 141 -16.51 -3.42 -21.37
C TYR A 141 -15.50 -3.48 -20.22
N TYR A 142 -14.69 -2.43 -20.12
CA TYR A 142 -13.63 -2.31 -19.12
C TYR A 142 -13.43 -0.86 -18.70
N CYS A 143 -12.70 -0.66 -17.61
CA CYS A 143 -12.23 0.67 -17.24
C CYS A 143 -10.85 0.91 -17.83
N PHE A 144 -10.73 1.93 -18.67
CA PHE A 144 -9.47 2.32 -19.28
C PHE A 144 -8.38 2.68 -18.25
N LEU A 145 -8.77 3.29 -17.13
CA LEU A 145 -7.85 3.74 -16.09
C LEU A 145 -7.34 2.59 -15.21
N HIS A 146 -8.08 1.48 -15.12
CA HIS A 146 -7.85 0.42 -14.13
C HIS A 146 -7.77 -0.95 -14.80
N PRO A 147 -6.55 -1.38 -15.22
CA PRO A 147 -6.33 -2.70 -15.79
C PRO A 147 -6.81 -3.79 -14.82
N GLY A 148 -7.76 -4.62 -15.27
CA GLY A 148 -8.37 -5.68 -14.47
C GLY A 148 -9.82 -5.42 -14.06
N MET A 149 -10.33 -4.19 -14.21
CA MET A 149 -11.74 -3.89 -13.99
C MET A 149 -12.52 -4.12 -15.30
N ALA A 150 -13.27 -5.22 -15.35
CA ALA A 150 -14.02 -5.63 -16.53
C ALA A 150 -15.45 -6.07 -16.17
N GLY A 151 -16.36 -5.90 -17.13
CA GLY A 151 -17.74 -6.35 -17.02
C GLY A 151 -18.32 -6.69 -18.39
N ALA A 152 -19.54 -7.22 -18.39
CA ALA A 152 -20.28 -7.50 -19.61
C ALA A 152 -21.78 -7.26 -19.42
N VAL A 153 -22.41 -6.66 -20.43
CA VAL A 153 -23.87 -6.72 -20.59
C VAL A 153 -24.19 -7.84 -21.56
N VAL A 154 -25.10 -8.73 -21.17
CA VAL A 154 -25.53 -9.90 -21.91
C VAL A 154 -27.00 -9.72 -22.26
N VAL A 155 -27.32 -9.57 -23.54
CA VAL A 155 -28.65 -9.20 -24.02
C VAL A 155 -29.33 -10.41 -24.65
N GLY A 156 -30.49 -10.80 -24.11
CA GLY A 156 -31.26 -11.97 -24.55
C GLY A 156 -30.71 -13.30 -24.03
N ASP A 157 -31.23 -14.40 -24.58
CA ASP A 157 -30.85 -15.78 -24.22
C ASP A 157 -29.57 -16.24 -24.97
N VAL A 158 -28.52 -15.44 -24.88
CA VAL A 158 -27.18 -15.83 -25.30
C VAL A 158 -26.54 -16.65 -24.18
N SER A 159 -26.61 -17.98 -24.29
CA SER A 159 -25.85 -18.85 -23.39
C SER A 159 -24.34 -18.60 -23.59
N ALA A 160 -23.54 -18.79 -22.53
CA ALA A 160 -22.07 -18.73 -22.61
C ALA A 160 -21.49 -19.64 -23.71
N GLU A 161 -22.21 -20.70 -24.07
CA GLU A 161 -21.87 -21.65 -25.13
C GLU A 161 -22.05 -21.05 -26.55
N LYS A 162 -23.05 -20.18 -26.74
CA LYS A 162 -23.29 -19.45 -28.00
C LYS A 162 -22.33 -18.26 -28.16
N ALA A 163 -21.91 -17.63 -27.05
CA ALA A 163 -20.90 -16.58 -27.04
C ALA A 163 -19.50 -17.10 -27.40
N ALA A 164 -19.12 -18.28 -26.90
CA ALA A 164 -17.85 -18.94 -27.26
C ALA A 164 -17.78 -19.38 -28.74
N ALA A 165 -18.93 -19.62 -29.38
CA ALA A 165 -18.99 -19.95 -30.81
C ALA A 165 -18.79 -18.72 -31.72
N ALA A 166 -19.10 -17.51 -31.26
CA ALA A 166 -18.91 -16.28 -32.03
C ALA A 166 -17.44 -15.84 -32.13
N GLU A 167 -16.61 -16.21 -31.14
CA GLU A 167 -15.18 -15.87 -31.10
C GLU A 167 -14.32 -16.67 -32.12
N GLN A 168 -14.85 -17.75 -32.71
CA GLN A 168 -14.16 -18.52 -33.76
C GLN A 168 -14.13 -17.84 -35.15
N SER A 169 -14.66 -16.62 -35.27
CA SER A 169 -14.70 -15.88 -36.54
C SER A 169 -13.78 -14.65 -36.60
N ILE A 170 -13.00 -14.38 -35.55
CA ILE A 170 -11.91 -13.41 -35.63
C ILE A 170 -10.70 -14.13 -36.24
N PRO A 171 -10.18 -13.72 -37.41
CA PRO A 171 -8.94 -14.29 -37.92
C PRO A 171 -7.80 -13.86 -36.98
N VAL A 172 -7.44 -14.75 -36.04
CA VAL A 172 -6.16 -14.68 -35.34
C VAL A 172 -5.09 -14.83 -36.42
N ALA A 173 -4.43 -13.72 -36.76
CA ALA A 173 -3.15 -13.78 -37.44
C ALA A 173 -2.26 -14.71 -36.60
N ALA A 174 -1.83 -15.82 -37.21
CA ALA A 174 -1.06 -16.86 -36.54
C ALA A 174 0.09 -16.25 -35.72
N PRO A 175 0.31 -16.69 -34.47
CA PRO A 175 1.52 -16.30 -33.77
C PRO A 175 2.71 -16.83 -34.56
N VAL A 176 3.63 -15.94 -34.92
CA VAL A 176 4.95 -16.33 -35.41
C VAL A 176 5.58 -17.18 -34.32
N ALA A 177 5.81 -18.45 -34.63
CA ALA A 177 6.41 -19.41 -33.74
C ALA A 177 7.83 -18.95 -33.38
N ASP A 178 8.03 -18.52 -32.14
CA ASP A 178 9.34 -18.60 -31.51
C ASP A 178 9.44 -19.96 -30.81
N ASP A 179 10.48 -20.69 -31.18
CA ASP A 179 10.79 -22.06 -30.82
C ASP A 179 11.28 -22.10 -29.36
N GLN A 180 10.37 -22.25 -28.40
CA GLN A 180 10.72 -22.50 -27.00
C GLN A 180 10.21 -23.88 -26.55
N PRO A 181 11.08 -24.79 -26.06
CA PRO A 181 10.68 -26.15 -25.69
C PRO A 181 9.78 -26.17 -24.45
N PRO A 182 8.97 -27.24 -24.28
CA PRO A 182 7.92 -27.29 -23.26
C PRO A 182 8.53 -27.38 -21.85
N THR A 183 8.45 -26.30 -21.09
CA THR A 183 8.63 -26.36 -19.63
C THR A 183 7.29 -26.67 -18.99
N THR A 184 7.20 -27.84 -18.35
CA THR A 184 6.05 -28.29 -17.53
C THR A 184 5.61 -27.25 -16.49
N PRO A 185 4.31 -27.17 -16.16
CA PRO A 185 3.82 -26.25 -15.13
C PRO A 185 4.30 -26.73 -13.76
N THR A 186 5.24 -25.99 -13.16
CA THR A 186 5.58 -26.18 -11.76
C THR A 186 4.51 -25.49 -10.93
N LYS A 187 3.84 -26.28 -10.09
CA LYS A 187 2.87 -25.87 -9.06
C LYS A 187 3.31 -24.56 -8.40
N SER A 188 2.57 -23.48 -8.65
CA SER A 188 2.79 -22.17 -8.02
C SER A 188 2.72 -22.34 -6.50
N GLY A 189 3.87 -22.23 -5.84
CA GLY A 189 3.96 -22.24 -4.40
C GLY A 189 3.19 -21.05 -3.83
N SER A 190 2.38 -21.31 -2.82
CA SER A 190 1.78 -20.29 -1.98
C SER A 190 2.89 -19.49 -1.29
N PHE A 191 3.16 -18.28 -1.77
CA PHE A 191 4.02 -17.35 -1.05
C PHE A 191 3.24 -16.81 0.14
N ASN A 192 3.47 -17.40 1.32
CA ASN A 192 3.10 -16.78 2.57
C ASN A 192 3.88 -15.47 2.68
N VAL A 193 3.22 -14.35 2.38
CA VAL A 193 3.75 -13.02 2.68
C VAL A 193 3.72 -12.87 4.21
N VAL A 194 4.80 -13.30 4.86
CA VAL A 194 5.04 -12.94 6.25
C VAL A 194 5.25 -11.42 6.25
N PRO A 195 4.42 -10.65 6.96
CA PRO A 195 4.57 -9.20 6.97
C PRO A 195 5.94 -8.83 7.57
N ILE A 196 6.61 -7.88 6.92
CA ILE A 196 7.95 -7.33 7.27
C ILE A 196 8.01 -6.76 8.71
N SER A 197 6.88 -6.75 9.42
CA SER A 197 6.75 -6.41 10.85
C SER A 197 7.62 -7.26 11.79
N ILE A 198 8.01 -8.48 11.41
CA ILE A 198 8.82 -9.36 12.30
C ILE A 198 10.31 -8.99 12.27
N ALA A 199 10.81 -8.41 11.17
CA ALA A 199 12.23 -8.06 11.04
C ALA A 199 12.66 -6.91 11.97
N LEU A 200 11.75 -6.00 12.31
CA LEU A 200 12.03 -4.89 13.24
C LEU A 200 11.91 -5.29 14.73
N VAL A 201 11.14 -6.32 15.05
CA VAL A 201 11.05 -6.86 16.43
C VAL A 201 12.31 -7.66 16.80
N ALA A 202 12.89 -8.38 15.84
CA ALA A 202 14.13 -9.15 16.06
C ALA A 202 15.35 -8.24 16.33
N LEU A 203 15.44 -7.08 15.69
CA LEU A 203 16.52 -6.10 15.92
C LEU A 203 16.41 -5.38 17.28
N ALA A 204 15.20 -5.14 17.77
CA ALA A 204 14.99 -4.55 19.11
C ALA A 204 15.30 -5.54 20.26
N ALA A 205 14.96 -6.82 20.08
CA ALA A 205 15.24 -7.86 21.09
C ALA A 205 16.75 -8.16 21.23
N ALA A 206 17.51 -8.13 20.11
CA ALA A 206 18.96 -8.33 20.14
C ALA A 206 19.71 -7.19 20.86
N GLY A 207 19.27 -5.95 20.70
CA GLY A 207 19.86 -4.78 21.38
C GLY A 207 19.70 -4.83 22.91
N ALA A 208 18.53 -5.25 23.40
CA ALA A 208 18.26 -5.37 24.84
C ALA A 208 19.05 -6.51 25.50
N PHE A 209 19.26 -7.62 24.79
CA PHE A 209 20.01 -8.78 25.31
C PHE A 209 21.53 -8.51 25.41
N VAL A 210 22.12 -7.85 24.41
CA VAL A 210 23.56 -7.51 24.41
C VAL A 210 23.88 -6.46 25.48
N PHE A 211 22.98 -5.50 25.72
CA PHE A 211 23.18 -4.45 26.74
C PHE A 211 22.96 -4.99 28.17
N GLY A 212 22.07 -5.96 28.35
CA GLY A 212 21.84 -6.64 29.64
C GLY A 212 23.04 -7.45 30.13
N ARG A 213 23.75 -8.16 29.23
CA ARG A 213 24.92 -8.98 29.57
C ARG A 213 26.12 -8.15 30.04
N ARG A 214 26.40 -7.01 29.37
CA ARG A 214 27.50 -6.10 29.75
C ARG A 214 27.33 -5.45 31.11
N ARG A 215 26.11 -5.39 31.64
CA ARG A 215 25.82 -4.85 32.97
C ARG A 215 26.12 -5.86 34.08
N LYS A 216 26.01 -7.16 33.80
CA LYS A 216 26.25 -8.24 34.77
C LYS A 216 27.75 -8.54 34.96
N GLU A 217 28.57 -8.27 33.95
CA GLU A 217 30.03 -8.42 34.01
C GLU A 217 30.75 -7.26 34.72
N ARG A 218 30.02 -6.20 35.10
CA ARG A 218 30.55 -5.01 35.79
C ARG A 218 30.11 -4.92 37.25
N GLU A 219 29.77 -6.04 37.86
CA GLU A 219 29.56 -6.11 39.31
C GLU A 219 30.90 -6.50 39.97
N PRO A 220 31.50 -5.65 40.83
CA PRO A 220 32.77 -5.99 41.47
C PRO A 220 32.56 -7.15 42.46
N GLN A 221 33.46 -8.15 42.42
CA GLN A 221 33.45 -9.24 43.40
C GLN A 221 33.61 -8.67 44.82
N PRO A 222 32.84 -9.16 45.81
CA PRO A 222 33.05 -8.79 47.20
C PRO A 222 34.41 -9.34 47.68
N ALA A 223 35.14 -8.51 48.41
CA ALA A 223 36.41 -8.84 49.06
C ALA A 223 36.20 -9.81 50.24
#